data_AF-A0AAP0JJH9-F1
#
_entry.id   AF-A0AAP0JJH9-F1
#
_cell.length_a   1.000
_cell.length_b   1.000
_cell.length_c   1.000
_cell.angle_alpha   90.00
_cell.angle_beta   90.00
_cell.angle_gamma   90.00
#
_symmetry.space_group_name_H-M   'P 1'
#
loop_
_entity.id
_entity.type
_entity.pdbx_description
1 polymer ?
#
loop_
_entity_poly.entity_id
_entity_poly.type
_entity_poly.pdbx_seq_one_letter_code
_entity_poly.pdbx_strand_id
1 'polypeptide(L)'
;MNKKTMDSKLRIFRSYGWSEDEIVSAIRNQPLCIDVSEEKLEKGLDFFMNKLKWEPFELAKYSNLLGLSLRKRIIPRWMVIQCLLSKCLIKDAISISRVLKLTEAMFLQKFLVKYKSKAPEILKLYQA
;
A
#
# COMPACT_ATOMS: atom_id res chain seq x y z
N MET A 1 -15.29 0.54 -17.92
CA MET A 1 -14.46 -0.67 -18.13
C MET A 1 -15.27 -1.69 -18.91
N ASN A 2 -14.69 -2.36 -19.93
CA ASN A 2 -15.41 -3.41 -20.67
C ASN A 2 -15.27 -4.78 -19.98
N LYS A 3 -16.08 -5.75 -20.40
CA LYS A 3 -16.11 -7.11 -19.82
C LYS A 3 -14.75 -7.81 -19.89
N LYS A 4 -14.06 -7.76 -21.03
CA LYS A 4 -12.75 -8.42 -21.21
C LYS A 4 -11.70 -7.89 -20.23
N THR A 5 -11.63 -6.56 -20.06
CA THR A 5 -10.72 -5.92 -19.09
C THR A 5 -11.10 -6.28 -17.66
N MET A 6 -12.39 -6.36 -17.33
CA MET A 6 -12.85 -6.79 -16.02
C MET A 6 -12.41 -8.24 -15.74
N ASP A 7 -12.71 -9.17 -16.64
CA ASP A 7 -12.37 -10.59 -16.48
C ASP A 7 -10.86 -10.80 -16.33
N SER A 8 -10.05 -10.01 -17.03
CA SER A 8 -8.60 -10.02 -16.91
C SER A 8 -8.11 -9.60 -15.51
N LYS A 9 -8.64 -8.49 -14.98
CA LYS A 9 -8.31 -8.03 -13.62
C LYS A 9 -8.76 -9.01 -12.53
N LEU A 10 -9.91 -9.65 -12.71
CA LEU A 10 -10.36 -10.70 -11.80
C LEU A 10 -9.43 -11.92 -11.81
N ARG A 11 -8.91 -12.31 -12.99
CA ARG A 11 -7.88 -13.37 -13.08
C ARG A 11 -6.59 -12.98 -12.36
N ILE A 12 -6.21 -11.70 -12.39
CA ILE A 12 -5.06 -11.21 -11.62
C ILE A 12 -5.30 -11.41 -10.11
N PHE A 13 -6.45 -11.01 -9.56
CA PHE A 13 -6.70 -11.27 -8.13
C PHE A 13 -6.63 -12.77 -7.78
N ARG A 14 -7.23 -13.63 -8.61
CA ARG A 14 -7.22 -15.09 -8.41
C ARG A 14 -5.80 -15.68 -8.45
N SER A 15 -4.91 -15.17 -9.31
CA SER A 15 -3.53 -15.66 -9.37
C SER A 15 -2.73 -15.34 -8.09
N TYR A 16 -3.20 -14.37 -7.29
CA TYR A 16 -2.67 -14.06 -5.97
C TYR A 16 -3.45 -14.76 -4.83
N GLY A 17 -4.28 -15.76 -5.16
CA GLY A 17 -4.97 -16.59 -4.16
C GLY A 17 -6.24 -15.98 -3.57
N TRP A 18 -6.79 -14.92 -4.16
CA TRP A 18 -8.05 -14.35 -3.71
C TRP A 18 -9.24 -15.22 -4.11
N SER A 19 -10.17 -15.42 -3.17
CA SER A 19 -11.47 -16.02 -3.42
C SER A 19 -12.45 -15.03 -4.08
N GLU A 20 -13.53 -15.54 -4.70
CA GLU A 20 -14.56 -14.67 -5.29
C GLU A 20 -15.19 -13.72 -4.26
N ASP A 21 -15.46 -14.20 -3.04
CA ASP A 21 -16.07 -13.40 -1.99
C ASP A 21 -15.15 -12.27 -1.54
N GLU A 22 -13.84 -12.50 -1.44
CA GLU A 22 -12.86 -11.46 -1.12
C GLU A 22 -12.76 -10.42 -2.23
N ILE A 23 -12.75 -10.85 -3.49
CA ILE A 23 -12.72 -9.95 -4.64
C ILE A 23 -13.97 -9.07 -4.65
N VAL A 24 -15.16 -9.68 -4.51
CA VAL A 24 -16.44 -8.96 -4.46
C VAL A 24 -16.47 -8.00 -3.28
N SER A 25 -16.01 -8.43 -2.10
CA SER A 25 -15.92 -7.60 -0.90
C SER A 25 -15.00 -6.39 -1.11
N ALA A 26 -13.80 -6.60 -1.66
CA ALA A 26 -12.84 -5.52 -1.90
C ALA A 26 -13.35 -4.51 -2.94
N ILE A 27 -13.99 -4.98 -4.03
CA ILE A 27 -14.57 -4.12 -5.06
C ILE A 27 -15.78 -3.34 -4.52
N ARG A 28 -16.65 -4.01 -3.74
CA ARG A 28 -17.83 -3.36 -3.13
C ARG A 28 -17.41 -2.27 -2.14
N ASN A 29 -16.41 -2.56 -1.31
CA ASN A 29 -15.89 -1.62 -0.33
C ASN A 29 -15.12 -0.48 -0.99
N GLN A 30 -14.29 -0.78 -1.99
CA GLN A 30 -13.55 0.23 -2.73
C GLN A 30 -13.47 -0.05 -4.24
N PRO A 31 -14.42 0.48 -5.03
CA PRO A 31 -14.46 0.25 -6.47
C PRO A 31 -13.19 0.70 -7.21
N LEU A 32 -12.49 1.72 -6.68
CA LEU A 32 -11.25 2.23 -7.26
C LEU A 32 -10.09 1.23 -7.25
N CYS A 33 -10.16 0.13 -6.49
CA CYS A 33 -9.09 -0.87 -6.46
C CYS A 33 -8.94 -1.63 -7.78
N ILE A 34 -10.01 -1.69 -8.59
CA ILE A 34 -10.01 -2.31 -9.91
C ILE A 34 -9.97 -1.28 -11.05
N ASP A 35 -10.08 0.02 -10.73
CA ASP A 35 -9.99 1.13 -11.69
C ASP A 35 -8.54 1.63 -11.91
N VAL A 36 -7.60 0.69 -11.92
CA VAL A 36 -6.19 0.93 -12.25
C VAL A 36 -5.78 0.11 -13.47
N SER A 37 -4.62 0.37 -14.07
CA SER A 37 -4.09 -0.53 -15.11
C SER A 37 -3.79 -1.91 -14.52
N GLU A 38 -3.84 -2.95 -15.35
CA GLU A 38 -3.47 -4.32 -14.95
C GLU A 38 -2.05 -4.37 -14.37
N GLU A 39 -1.10 -3.70 -15.02
CA GLU A 39 0.27 -3.56 -14.53
C GLU A 39 0.36 -2.93 -13.13
N LYS A 40 -0.44 -1.90 -12.86
CA LYS A 40 -0.46 -1.25 -11.55
C LYS A 40 -1.10 -2.16 -10.50
N LEU A 41 -2.13 -2.91 -10.87
CA LEU A 41 -2.78 -3.88 -9.99
C LEU A 41 -1.78 -4.98 -9.59
N GLU A 42 -1.11 -5.61 -10.55
CA GLU A 42 -0.11 -6.65 -10.30
C GLU A 42 1.02 -6.16 -9.41
N LYS A 43 1.62 -5.00 -9.73
CA LYS A 43 2.68 -4.41 -8.90
C LYS A 43 2.21 -4.08 -7.48
N GLY A 44 0.96 -3.68 -7.33
CA GLY A 44 0.35 -3.44 -6.02
C GLY A 44 0.21 -4.73 -5.22
N LEU A 45 -0.39 -5.76 -5.82
CA LEU A 45 -0.58 -7.07 -5.18
C LEU A 45 0.77 -7.71 -4.82
N ASP A 46 1.75 -7.68 -5.71
CA ASP A 46 3.10 -8.18 -5.42
C ASP A 46 3.73 -7.48 -4.22
N PHE A 47 3.63 -6.15 -4.16
CA PHE A 47 4.17 -5.41 -3.03
C PHE A 47 3.48 -5.76 -1.71
N PHE A 48 2.15 -5.76 -1.66
CA PHE A 48 1.45 -6.01 -0.39
C PHE A 48 1.50 -7.49 0.03
N MET A 49 1.32 -8.42 -0.91
CA MET A 49 1.17 -9.83 -0.59
C MET A 49 2.52 -10.55 -0.57
N ASN A 50 3.36 -10.35 -1.59
CA ASN A 50 4.63 -11.06 -1.65
C ASN A 50 5.70 -10.40 -0.79
N LYS A 51 5.76 -9.06 -0.76
CA LYS A 51 6.78 -8.33 0.01
C LYS A 51 6.34 -8.01 1.43
N LEU A 52 5.11 -7.56 1.67
CA LEU A 52 4.62 -7.28 3.03
C LEU A 52 3.91 -8.46 3.70
N LYS A 53 3.71 -9.58 2.99
CA LYS A 53 3.06 -10.79 3.52
C LYS A 53 1.65 -10.55 4.03
N TRP A 54 0.92 -9.62 3.41
CA TRP A 54 -0.50 -9.43 3.70
C TRP A 54 -1.33 -10.52 3.03
N GLU A 55 -2.26 -11.07 3.77
CA GLU A 55 -3.23 -12.01 3.25
C GLU A 55 -4.34 -11.31 2.45
N PRO A 56 -5.02 -12.00 1.51
CA PRO A 56 -6.11 -11.42 0.72
C PRO A 56 -7.16 -10.70 1.57
N PHE A 57 -7.65 -11.32 2.65
CA PHE A 57 -8.65 -10.72 3.54
C PHE A 57 -8.16 -9.44 4.25
N GLU A 58 -6.85 -9.30 4.50
CA GLU A 58 -6.28 -8.10 5.11
C GLU A 58 -6.22 -6.97 4.09
N LEU A 59 -5.74 -7.26 2.89
CA LEU A 59 -5.66 -6.28 1.81
C LEU A 59 -7.06 -5.87 1.32
N ALA A 60 -8.05 -6.77 1.34
CA ALA A 60 -9.43 -6.47 1.00
C ALA A 60 -10.04 -5.35 1.86
N LYS A 61 -9.69 -5.30 3.17
CA LYS A 61 -10.10 -4.22 4.09
C LYS A 61 -9.52 -2.85 3.71
N TYR A 62 -8.43 -2.85 2.94
CA TYR A 62 -7.68 -1.66 2.56
C TYR A 62 -7.42 -1.61 1.05
N SER A 63 -8.35 -2.13 0.24
CA SER A 63 -8.21 -2.25 -1.22
C SER A 63 -7.98 -0.91 -1.92
N ASN A 64 -8.37 0.20 -1.28
CA ASN A 64 -8.05 1.56 -1.72
C ASN A 64 -6.54 1.86 -1.82
N LEU A 65 -5.68 1.09 -1.13
CA LEU A 65 -4.23 1.20 -1.25
C LEU A 65 -3.73 0.83 -2.65
N LEU A 66 -4.40 -0.10 -3.35
CA LEU A 66 -4.07 -0.47 -4.73
C LEU A 66 -4.26 0.70 -5.72
N GLY A 67 -5.11 1.66 -5.36
CA GLY A 67 -5.28 2.91 -6.11
C GLY A 67 -4.13 3.91 -5.95
N LEU A 68 -3.30 3.80 -4.91
CA LEU A 68 -2.23 4.76 -4.62
C LEU A 68 -1.01 4.55 -5.53
N SER A 69 -0.16 5.57 -5.65
CA SER A 69 1.11 5.43 -6.39
C SER A 69 2.08 4.58 -5.58
N LEU A 70 2.48 3.43 -6.12
CA LEU A 70 3.46 2.56 -5.49
C LEU A 70 4.81 3.28 -5.32
N ARG A 71 5.34 3.83 -6.42
CA ARG A 71 6.64 4.52 -6.45
C ARG A 71 6.63 5.84 -5.70
N LYS A 72 5.63 6.71 -5.92
CA LYS A 72 5.64 8.07 -5.36
C LYS A 72 5.11 8.17 -3.93
N ARG A 73 4.36 7.17 -3.45
CA ARG A 73 3.70 7.23 -2.14
C ARG A 73 3.96 6.01 -1.28
N ILE A 74 3.65 4.80 -1.75
CA ILE A 74 3.67 3.62 -0.87
C ILE A 74 5.11 3.27 -0.47
N ILE A 75 6.00 3.08 -1.44
CA ILE A 75 7.38 2.64 -1.19
C ILE A 75 8.16 3.66 -0.33
N PRO A 76 8.20 4.96 -0.66
CA PRO A 76 8.97 5.93 0.14
C PRO A 76 8.48 5.98 1.59
N ARG A 77 7.16 5.94 1.79
CA ARG A 77 6.56 5.96 3.12
C ARG A 77 6.84 4.68 3.89
N TRP A 78 6.75 3.53 3.24
CA TRP A 78 7.13 2.25 3.83
C TRP A 78 8.59 2.22 4.28
N MET A 79 9.51 2.69 3.43
CA MET A 79 10.94 2.74 3.76
C MET A 79 11.24 3.64 4.96
N VAL A 80 10.59 4.81 5.03
CA VAL A 80 10.70 5.69 6.21
C VAL A 80 10.22 4.98 7.47
N ILE A 81 9.07 4.31 7.42
CA ILE A 81 8.53 3.58 8.59
C ILE A 81 9.46 2.44 9.01
N GLN A 82 9.96 1.65 8.06
CA GLN A 82 10.92 0.58 8.35
C GLN A 82 12.20 1.12 9.01
N CYS A 83 12.74 2.22 8.52
CA CYS A 83 13.90 2.86 9.13
C CYS A 83 13.63 3.38 10.55
N LEU A 84 12.43 3.90 10.82
CA LEU A 84 12.08 4.39 12.15
C LEU A 84 11.82 3.24 13.13
N LEU A 85 11.25 2.12 12.67
CA LEU A 85 11.07 0.90 13.46
C LEU A 85 12.41 0.27 13.83
N SER A 86 13.34 0.12 12.86
CA SER A 86 14.66 -0.47 13.11
C SER A 86 15.52 0.33 14.09
N LYS A 87 15.20 1.61 14.30
CA LYS A 87 15.84 2.50 15.29
C LYS A 87 15.04 2.65 16.59
N CYS A 88 13.95 1.89 16.75
CA CYS A 88 13.05 1.97 17.89
C CYS A 88 12.47 3.39 18.14
N LEU A 89 12.36 4.21 17.09
CA LEU A 89 11.84 5.58 17.17
C LEU A 89 10.31 5.64 17.13
N ILE A 90 9.68 4.58 16.62
CA ILE A 90 8.24 4.35 16.62
C ILE A 90 7.95 2.92 17.07
N LYS A 91 6.71 2.67 17.49
CA LYS A 91 6.26 1.35 17.96
C LYS A 91 5.79 0.48 16.79
N ASP A 92 5.98 -0.84 16.92
CA ASP A 92 5.49 -1.83 15.95
C ASP A 92 3.97 -1.85 15.79
N ALA A 93 3.22 -1.39 16.80
CA ALA A 93 1.76 -1.29 16.78
C ALA A 93 1.21 -0.21 15.82
N ILE A 94 2.05 0.42 15.00
CA ILE A 94 1.60 1.45 14.06
C ILE A 94 0.83 0.82 12.89
N SER A 95 -0.38 1.32 12.64
CA SER A 95 -1.18 0.88 11.49
C SER A 95 -0.55 1.35 10.17
N ILE A 96 0.10 0.42 9.46
CA ILE A 96 0.73 0.69 8.15
C ILE A 96 -0.30 1.21 7.14
N SER A 97 -1.49 0.61 7.08
CA SER A 97 -2.57 1.06 6.20
C SER A 97 -2.94 2.52 6.46
N ARG A 98 -3.01 2.96 7.73
CA ARG A 98 -3.28 4.35 8.10
C ARG A 98 -2.15 5.28 7.69
N VAL A 99 -0.90 4.87 7.88
CA VAL A 99 0.27 5.68 7.49
C VAL A 99 0.31 5.91 5.98
N LEU A 100 0.10 4.86 5.20
CA LEU A 100 0.13 4.94 3.73
C LEU A 100 -0.97 5.86 3.17
N LYS A 101 -2.10 5.99 3.88
CA LYS A 101 -3.25 6.83 3.50
C LYS A 101 -3.13 8.31 3.88
N LEU A 102 -2.15 8.70 4.72
CA LEU A 102 -2.03 10.09 5.14
C LEU A 102 -1.91 11.06 3.96
N THR A 103 -2.35 12.30 4.14
CA THR A 103 -1.99 13.36 3.20
C THR A 103 -0.48 13.57 3.21
N GLU A 104 0.05 14.18 2.15
CA GLU A 104 1.47 14.49 2.06
C GLU A 104 1.95 15.33 3.25
N ALA A 105 1.26 16.44 3.52
CA ALA A 105 1.58 17.32 4.63
C ALA A 105 1.56 16.59 5.99
N MET A 106 0.55 15.75 6.24
CA MET A 106 0.47 14.99 7.50
C MET A 106 1.59 13.98 7.64
N PHE A 107 1.96 13.29 6.55
CA PHE A 107 3.05 12.32 6.57
C PHE A 107 4.39 13.02 6.86
N LEU A 108 4.68 14.11 6.13
CA LEU A 108 5.90 14.90 6.32
C LEU A 108 6.02 15.41 7.76
N GLN A 109 4.96 15.99 8.31
CA GLN A 109 4.98 16.51 9.68
C GLN A 109 5.17 15.42 10.73
N LYS A 110 4.41 14.31 10.61
CA LYS A 110 4.41 13.24 11.61
C LYS A 110 5.69 12.39 11.62
N PHE A 111 6.32 12.21 10.46
CA PHE A 111 7.46 11.30 10.32
C PHE A 111 8.75 12.00 9.92
N LEU A 112 8.75 12.84 8.88
CA LEU A 112 10.00 13.47 8.43
C LEU A 112 10.44 14.58 9.38
N VAL A 113 9.61 15.60 9.59
CA VAL A 113 9.96 16.75 10.44
C VAL A 113 10.23 16.32 11.87
N LYS A 114 9.42 15.39 12.41
CA LYS A 114 9.54 14.90 13.78
C LYS A 114 10.83 14.11 14.03
N TYR A 115 11.30 13.32 13.06
CA TYR A 115 12.43 12.40 13.27
C TYR A 115 13.70 12.76 12.48
N LYS A 116 13.71 13.80 11.64
CA LYS A 116 14.89 14.20 10.83
C LYS A 116 16.17 14.42 11.64
N SER A 117 16.08 14.85 12.90
CA SER A 117 17.25 15.05 13.76
C SER A 117 17.81 13.73 14.32
N LYS A 118 16.94 12.73 14.52
CA LYS A 118 17.30 11.42 15.08
C LYS A 118 17.63 10.38 14.00
N ALA A 119 17.08 10.56 12.80
CA ALA A 119 17.26 9.69 11.66
C ALA A 119 17.29 10.52 10.37
N PRO A 120 18.35 11.29 10.10
CA PRO A 120 18.44 12.16 8.92
C PRO A 120 18.34 11.41 7.58
N GLU A 121 18.68 10.12 7.54
CA GLU A 121 18.58 9.25 6.36
C GLU A 121 17.15 9.09 5.83
N ILE A 122 16.11 9.30 6.66
CA ILE A 122 14.71 9.21 6.23
C ILE A 122 14.38 10.22 5.12
N LEU A 123 15.12 11.34 5.05
CA LEU A 123 14.96 12.34 4.00
C LEU A 123 15.38 11.79 2.63
N LYS A 124 16.48 11.03 2.59
CA LYS A 124 16.96 10.38 1.36
C LYS A 124 16.01 9.26 0.93
N LEU A 125 15.55 8.46 1.90
CA LEU A 125 14.58 7.37 1.63
C LEU A 125 13.26 7.90 1.06
N TYR A 126 12.84 9.09 1.48
CA TYR A 126 11.59 9.68 1.01
C TYR A 126 11.67 10.26 -0.40
N GLN A 127 12.85 10.66 -0.85
CA GLN A 127 13.09 11.29 -2.15
C GLN A 127 13.37 10.27 -3.27
N ALA A 128 13.45 8.97 -2.94
CA ALA A 128 13.80 7.87 -3.85
C ALA A 128 12.69 7.49 -4.84
#